data_AF-A0A327STC5-F1
#
_entry.id   AF-A0A327STC5-F1
#
_cell.length_a   1.000
_cell.length_b   1.000
_cell.length_c   1.000
_cell.angle_alpha   90.00
_cell.angle_beta   90.00
_cell.angle_gamma   90.00
#
_symmetry.space_group_name_H-M   'P 1'
#
loop_
_entity.id
_entity.type
_entity.pdbx_description
1 polymer ?
#
loop_
_entity_poly.entity_id
_entity_poly.type
_entity_poly.pdbx_seq_one_letter_code
_entity_poly.pdbx_strand_id
1 'polypeptide(L)' 'MTLKRGRAAAYQIFDGLERGQVIILKNETPAPEILIQYGKDYIDQGGAIEFSGDYSKIRKVTSMEEIINIINNQI' A
#
# COMPACT_ATOMS: atom_id res chain seq x y z
N MET A 1 7.24 22.48 5.48
CA MET A 1 5.78 22.35 5.69
C MET A 1 5.17 21.35 4.70
N THR A 2 5.83 20.23 4.38
CA THR A 2 5.62 19.57 3.06
C THR A 2 5.32 18.05 3.11
N LEU A 3 5.38 17.42 4.30
CA LEU A 3 5.16 15.97 4.43
C LEU A 3 3.66 15.58 4.53
N LYS A 4 2.80 16.48 5.04
CA LYS A 4 1.37 16.18 5.23
C LYS A 4 0.58 16.05 3.91
N ARG A 5 0.99 16.77 2.85
CA ARG A 5 0.33 16.71 1.54
C ARG A 5 0.58 15.40 0.81
N GLY A 6 1.80 14.84 0.92
CA GLY A 6 2.16 13.56 0.30
C GLY A 6 1.41 12.38 0.91
N ARG A 7 1.24 12.35 2.23
CA ARG A 7 0.52 11.28 2.95
C ARG A 7 -0.96 11.21 2.56
N ALA A 8 -1.65 12.35 2.55
CA ALA A 8 -3.07 12.39 2.18
C ALA A 8 -3.31 12.04 0.70
N ALA A 9 -2.37 12.39 -0.18
CA ALA A 9 -2.42 11.97 -1.59
C ALA A 9 -2.24 10.45 -1.73
N ALA A 10 -1.28 9.86 -1.01
CA ALA A 10 -1.08 8.42 -1.01
C ALA A 10 -2.31 7.65 -0.50
N TYR A 11 -2.96 8.14 0.55
CA TYR A 11 -4.14 7.49 1.11
C TYR A 11 -5.32 7.55 0.15
N GLN A 12 -5.55 8.68 -0.51
CA GLN A 12 -6.58 8.78 -1.55
C GLN A 12 -6.32 7.80 -2.71
N ILE A 13 -5.06 7.59 -3.07
CA ILE A 13 -4.68 6.59 -4.07
C ILE A 13 -5.04 5.19 -3.56
N PHE A 14 -4.65 4.83 -2.33
CA PHE A 14 -4.94 3.51 -1.75
C PHE A 14 -6.44 3.26 -1.56
N ASP A 15 -7.20 4.30 -1.22
CA ASP A 15 -8.64 4.21 -1.02
C ASP A 15 -9.40 4.09 -2.36
N GLY A 16 -8.95 4.82 -3.38
CA GLY A 16 -9.50 4.78 -4.72
C GLY A 16 -9.13 3.53 -5.53
N LEU A 17 -8.34 2.60 -4.98
CA LEU A 17 -8.05 1.33 -5.63
C LEU A 17 -9.22 0.36 -5.53
N GLU A 18 -9.58 -0.25 -6.66
CA GLU A 18 -10.52 -1.35 -6.68
C GLU A 18 -9.89 -2.64 -6.12
N ARG A 19 -10.73 -3.54 -5.61
CA ARG A 19 -10.30 -4.83 -5.07
C ARG A 19 -9.42 -5.59 -6.08
N GLY A 20 -8.25 -6.03 -5.65
CA GLY A 20 -7.33 -6.81 -6.47
C GLY A 20 -6.50 -5.96 -7.45
N GLN A 21 -6.74 -4.65 -7.52
CA GLN A 21 -5.98 -3.74 -8.36
C GLN A 21 -4.56 -3.57 -7.81
N VAL A 22 -3.58 -3.55 -8.72
CA VAL A 22 -2.16 -3.44 -8.40
C VAL A 22 -1.61 -2.14 -8.98
N ILE A 23 -1.01 -1.31 -8.12
CA ILE A 23 -0.19 -0.16 -8.51
C ILE A 23 1.26 -0.61 -8.56
N ILE A 24 1.95 -0.26 -9.64
CA ILE A 24 3.41 -0.41 -9.73
C ILE A 24 4.03 0.92 -9.31
N LEU A 25 4.80 0.89 -8.22
CA LEU A 25 5.62 2.01 -7.78
C LEU A 25 6.88 2.04 -8.67
N LYS A 26 6.78 2.68 -9.85
CA LYS A 26 7.95 2.89 -10.70
C LYS A 26 8.94 3.84 -10.01
N ASN A 27 10.23 3.64 -10.28
CA ASN A 27 11.38 4.40 -9.77
C ASN A 27 11.32 5.92 -10.00
N GLU A 28 10.35 6.41 -10.78
CA GLU A 28 10.09 7.84 -10.99
C GLU A 28 9.35 8.48 -9.81
N THR A 29 8.94 7.69 -8.81
CA THR A 29 8.30 8.22 -7.62
C THR A 29 9.35 8.77 -6.65
N PRO A 30 9.40 10.09 -6.41
CA PRO A 30 10.40 10.67 -5.52
C PRO A 30 10.17 10.13 -4.09
N ALA A 31 11.16 9.41 -3.57
CA ALA A 31 11.18 8.77 -2.24
C ALA A 31 10.23 7.56 -2.07
N PRO A 32 10.56 6.39 -2.63
CA PRO A 32 9.81 5.14 -2.40
C PRO A 32 9.71 4.76 -0.91
N GLU A 33 10.73 5.07 -0.12
CA GLU A 33 10.77 4.83 1.33
C GLU A 33 9.64 5.55 2.09
N ILE A 34 9.31 6.78 1.69
CA ILE A 34 8.24 7.56 2.30
C ILE A 34 6.87 6.95 1.97
N LEU A 35 6.70 6.45 0.75
CA LEU A 35 5.48 5.80 0.29
C LEU A 35 5.24 4.46 0.99
N ILE A 36 6.32 3.71 1.23
CA ILE A 36 6.29 2.50 2.06
C ILE A 36 5.84 2.86 3.48
N GLN A 37 6.41 3.92 4.07
CA GLN A 37 6.02 4.36 5.41
C GLN A 37 4.54 4.78 5.46
N TYR A 38 4.03 5.45 4.41
CA TYR A 38 2.62 5.81 4.32
C TYR A 38 1.71 4.61 4.20
N GLY A 39 2.04 3.61 3.38
CA GLY A 39 1.21 2.42 3.29
C GLY A 39 1.26 1.57 4.55
N LYS A 40 2.41 1.50 5.27
CA LYS A 40 2.47 0.89 6.61
C LYS A 40 1.51 1.56 7.59
N ASP A 41 1.52 2.89 7.63
CA ASP A 41 0.63 3.66 8.50
C ASP A 41 -0.84 3.51 8.06
N TYR A 42 -1.12 3.42 6.75
CA TYR A 42 -2.46 3.12 6.25
C TYR A 42 -2.97 1.74 6.70
N ILE A 43 -2.10 0.72 6.68
CA ILE A 43 -2.42 -0.63 7.20
C ILE A 43 -2.65 -0.59 8.72
N ASP A 44 -1.82 0.14 9.46
CA ASP A 44 -1.96 0.32 10.92
C ASP A 44 -3.30 0.97 11.31
N GLN A 45 -3.82 1.86 10.47
CA GLN A 45 -5.15 2.46 10.60
C GLN A 45 -6.32 1.55 10.17
N GLY A 46 -6.04 0.29 9.80
CA GLY A 46 -7.05 -0.67 9.33
C GLY A 46 -7.27 -0.67 7.81
N GLY A 47 -6.41 0.00 7.05
CA GLY A 47 -6.45 0.02 5.60
C GLY A 47 -6.04 -1.31 4.97
N ALA A 48 -6.80 -1.77 3.98
CA ALA A 48 -6.57 -3.05 3.34
C ALA A 48 -5.73 -2.89 2.06
N ILE A 49 -4.41 -2.84 2.21
CA ILE A 49 -3.45 -2.94 1.10
C ILE A 49 -2.32 -3.92 1.44
N GLU A 50 -1.68 -4.43 0.41
CA GLU A 50 -0.53 -5.34 0.48
C GLU A 50 0.63 -4.78 -0.34
N PHE A 51 1.85 -4.91 0.16
CA PHE A 51 3.07 -4.62 -0.59
C PHE A 51 3.66 -5.90 -1.15
N SER A 52 4.20 -5.83 -2.38
CA SER A 52 5.07 -6.89 -2.91
C SER A 52 6.36 -6.97 -2.09
N GLY A 53 7.03 -8.14 -2.06
CA GLY A 53 8.24 -8.36 -1.27
C GLY A 53 9.36 -7.33 -1.49
N ASP A 54 9.52 -6.86 -2.72
CA ASP A 54 10.49 -5.81 -3.10
C ASP A 54 9.94 -4.38 -2.95
N TYR A 55 8.77 -4.20 -2.34
CA TYR A 55 8.05 -2.93 -2.18
C TYR A 55 7.82 -2.14 -3.49
N SER A 56 7.92 -2.81 -4.63
CA SER A 56 7.76 -2.21 -5.97
C SER A 56 6.30 -2.15 -6.43
N LYS A 57 5.39 -2.81 -5.71
CA LYS A 57 3.97 -2.88 -6.05
C LYS A 57 3.11 -2.81 -4.80
N ILE A 58 1.94 -2.19 -4.92
CA ILE A 58 0.90 -2.13 -3.91
C ILE A 58 -0.36 -2.76 -4.50
N ARG A 59 -1.00 -3.67 -3.77
CA ARG A 59 -2.25 -4.30 -4.16
C ARG A 59 -3.35 -3.95 -3.15
N LYS A 60 -4.55 -3.61 -3.62
CA LYS A 60 -5.72 -3.52 -2.72
C LYS A 60 -6.21 -4.91 -2.39
N VAL A 61 -6.29 -5.21 -1.11
CA VAL A 61 -6.91 -6.42 -0.58
C VAL A 61 -8.23 -6.04 0.07
N THR A 62 -9.16 -6.97 0.16
CA THR A 62 -10.54 -6.68 0.57
C THR A 62 -10.74 -6.73 2.07
N SER A 63 -9.93 -7.53 2.75
CA SER A 63 -9.98 -7.74 4.20
C SER A 63 -8.61 -8.12 4.72
N MET A 64 -8.36 -7.82 5.99
CA MET A 64 -7.17 -8.28 6.71
C MET A 64 -7.08 -9.82 6.73
N GLU A 65 -8.21 -10.51 6.68
CA GLU A 65 -8.28 -11.97 6.47
C GLU A 65 -7.72 -12.43 5.11
N GLU A 66 -7.86 -11.62 4.06
CA GLU A 66 -7.28 -11.92 2.76
C GLU A 66 -5.75 -11.75 2.78
N ILE A 67 -5.24 -10.76 3.54
CA ILE A 67 -3.80 -10.59 3.80
C ILE A 67 -3.26 -11.81 4.55
N ILE A 68 -3.93 -12.25 5.61
CA ILE A 68 -3.54 -13.43 6.38
C ILE A 68 -3.54 -14.67 5.49
N ASN A 69 -4.55 -14.85 4.63
CA ASN A 69 -4.58 -15.97 3.69
C ASN A 69 -3.43 -15.91 2.66
N ILE A 70 -3.08 -14.74 2.13
CA ILE A 70 -1.95 -14.61 1.19
C ILE A 70 -0.62 -14.94 1.89
N ILE A 71 -0.42 -14.46 3.12
CA ILE A 71 0.78 -14.77 3.92
C ILE A 71 0.86 -16.28 4.24
N ASN A 72 -0.26 -16.91 4.62
CA ASN A 72 -0.28 -18.33 4.98
C ASN A 72 -0.22 -19.28 3.78
N ASN A 73 -0.59 -18.82 2.57
CA ASN A 73 -0.60 -19.65 1.36
C ASN A 73 0.74 -19.58 0.58
N GLN A 74 1.80 -19.08 1.21
CA GLN A 74 3.20 -19.13 0.73
C GLN A 74 4.06 -20.20 1.46
N ILE A 75 3.46 -21.13 2.21
CA ILE A 75 4.16 -22.26 2.87
C ILE A 75 3.88 -23.56 2.12
#